data_AF-A0A1W9T8N7-F1
#
_entry.id   AF-A0A1W9T8N7-F1
#
_cell.length_a   1.000
_cell.length_b   1.000
_cell.length_c   1.000
_cell.angle_alpha   90.00
_cell.angle_beta   90.00
_cell.angle_gamma   90.00
#
_symmetry.space_group_name_H-M   'P 1'
#
loop_
_entity.id
_entity.type
_entity.pdbx_description
1 polymer ?
#
loop_
_entity_poly.entity_id
_entity_poly.type
_entity_poly.pdbx_seq_one_letter_code
_entity_poly.pdbx_strand_id
1 'polypeptide(L)'
;MIKKQILEYSQYHRNQFEINFEPAFSTANRDAIHDMRVSIKRLRLLYRFLDFASEKQFYANKKGKLLVEVFKSAGPLRDVQIQLSILGKLKEDLNVDYPELNSFLNSKENSGIEKFKKKGSTFDLIQIKYLFNFSEAIMKIIIEFTDLQVTFDNYILNRLNIIKKTLKKPKQKIDFHRLRKRIKDLIYLYEIKNTNLGKYKEPLDLLKLLGKTLGVWHDIEVFSDKLNNKESKKYLVPKNQFNLNIYLTERKKALIEEFYRQKSEFFN
;
A
#
# COMPACT_ATOMS: atom_id res chain seq x y z
N MET A 1 17.18 -9.76 19.36
CA MET A 1 15.78 -10.12 19.05
C MET A 1 15.39 -9.74 17.62
N ILE A 2 15.62 -8.48 17.18
CA ILE A 2 15.21 -8.01 15.85
C ILE A 2 15.76 -8.84 14.67
N LYS A 3 16.96 -9.39 14.80
CA LYS A 3 17.62 -10.24 13.78
C LYS A 3 16.71 -11.40 13.34
N LYS A 4 16.21 -12.18 14.30
CA LYS A 4 15.26 -13.28 14.07
C LYS A 4 13.97 -12.77 13.43
N GLN A 5 13.42 -11.68 13.95
CA GLN A 5 12.15 -11.12 13.49
C GLN A 5 12.22 -10.61 12.04
N ILE A 6 13.36 -10.05 11.61
CA ILE A 6 13.62 -9.66 10.23
C ILE A 6 13.61 -10.88 9.30
N LEU A 7 14.27 -11.97 9.69
CA LEU A 7 14.30 -13.19 8.88
C LEU A 7 12.91 -13.78 8.73
N GLU A 8 12.18 -13.92 9.83
CA GLU A 8 10.81 -14.45 9.84
C GLU A 8 9.88 -13.58 8.98
N TYR A 9 9.95 -12.25 9.14
CA TYR A 9 9.14 -11.31 8.36
C TYR A 9 9.49 -11.37 6.87
N SER A 10 10.78 -11.44 6.53
CA SER A 10 11.24 -11.57 5.15
C SER A 10 10.74 -12.87 4.52
N GLN A 11 10.86 -13.99 5.24
CA GLN A 11 10.42 -15.30 4.76
C GLN A 11 8.90 -15.36 4.59
N TYR A 12 8.14 -14.83 5.56
CA TYR A 12 6.69 -14.77 5.47
C TYR A 12 6.25 -13.99 4.22
N HIS A 13 6.75 -12.77 4.00
CA HIS A 13 6.33 -11.98 2.85
C HIS A 13 6.87 -12.46 1.51
N ARG A 14 8.02 -13.14 1.50
CA ARG A 14 8.47 -13.90 0.34
C ARG A 14 7.45 -14.98 -0.02
N ASN A 15 7.11 -15.83 0.94
CA ASN A 15 6.15 -16.91 0.71
C ASN A 15 4.83 -16.33 0.21
N GLN A 16 4.27 -15.33 0.90
CA GLN A 16 3.03 -14.66 0.49
C GLN A 16 3.11 -14.07 -0.92
N PHE A 17 4.25 -13.55 -1.34
CA PHE A 17 4.43 -13.14 -2.73
C PHE A 17 4.40 -14.34 -3.70
N GLU A 18 5.12 -15.42 -3.39
CA GLU A 18 5.23 -16.60 -4.25
C GLU A 18 3.87 -17.30 -4.47
N ILE A 19 3.08 -17.53 -3.40
CA ILE A 19 1.75 -18.18 -3.51
C ILE A 19 0.74 -17.33 -4.29
N ASN A 20 0.87 -16.00 -4.23
CA ASN A 20 -0.05 -15.08 -4.89
C ASN A 20 0.41 -14.65 -6.29
N PHE A 21 1.65 -14.96 -6.69
CA PHE A 21 2.19 -14.55 -7.98
C PHE A 21 1.41 -15.19 -9.14
N GLU A 22 1.29 -16.52 -9.13
CA GLU A 22 0.66 -17.28 -10.22
C GLU A 22 -0.85 -16.97 -10.34
N PRO A 23 -1.66 -16.99 -9.26
CA PRO A 23 -3.07 -16.61 -9.36
C PRO A 23 -3.26 -15.15 -9.78
N ALA A 24 -2.34 -14.24 -9.40
CA ALA A 24 -2.40 -12.87 -9.88
C ALA A 24 -2.24 -12.81 -11.41
N PHE A 25 -1.22 -13.43 -11.99
CA PHE A 25 -0.94 -13.27 -13.42
C PHE A 25 -1.75 -14.20 -14.34
N SER A 26 -2.12 -15.40 -13.88
CA SER A 26 -2.79 -16.39 -14.73
C SER A 26 -4.31 -16.20 -14.73
N THR A 27 -4.90 -15.97 -13.56
CA THR A 27 -6.36 -15.81 -13.42
C THR A 27 -6.79 -14.36 -13.19
N ALA A 28 -5.86 -13.41 -13.04
CA ALA A 28 -6.16 -12.04 -12.65
C ALA A 28 -6.95 -11.95 -11.34
N ASN A 29 -6.73 -12.91 -10.43
CA ASN A 29 -7.44 -12.97 -9.16
C ASN A 29 -7.18 -11.68 -8.35
N ARG A 30 -8.26 -11.00 -7.98
CA ARG A 30 -8.22 -9.67 -7.35
C ARG A 30 -7.53 -9.67 -5.98
N ASP A 31 -7.74 -10.71 -5.20
CA ASP A 31 -7.15 -10.84 -3.86
C ASP A 31 -5.68 -11.21 -3.97
N ALA A 32 -5.32 -12.13 -4.88
CA ALA A 32 -3.93 -12.45 -5.17
C ALA A 32 -3.14 -11.21 -5.67
N ILE A 33 -3.73 -10.40 -6.55
CA ILE A 33 -3.15 -9.11 -6.98
C ILE A 33 -2.94 -8.18 -5.78
N HIS A 34 -3.93 -8.09 -4.88
CA HIS A 34 -3.83 -7.27 -3.67
C HIS A 34 -2.70 -7.76 -2.76
N ASP A 35 -2.68 -9.03 -2.42
CA ASP A 35 -1.75 -9.64 -1.46
C ASP A 35 -0.32 -9.68 -1.99
N MET A 36 -0.14 -9.97 -3.29
CA MET A 36 1.15 -9.84 -3.96
C MET A 36 1.67 -8.40 -3.85
N ARG A 37 0.85 -7.40 -4.16
CA ARG A 37 1.24 -5.97 -4.06
C ARG A 37 1.58 -5.57 -2.63
N VAL A 38 0.84 -6.08 -1.65
CA VAL A 38 1.07 -5.83 -0.23
C VAL A 38 2.40 -6.43 0.22
N SER A 39 2.69 -7.68 -0.15
CA SER A 39 3.97 -8.35 0.14
C SER A 39 5.15 -7.61 -0.47
N ILE A 40 5.03 -7.14 -1.72
CA ILE A 40 6.08 -6.30 -2.34
C ILE A 40 6.32 -5.01 -1.54
N LYS A 41 5.28 -4.30 -1.11
CA LYS A 41 5.46 -3.06 -0.32
C LYS A 41 6.25 -3.32 0.96
N ARG A 42 5.94 -4.41 1.64
CA ARG A 42 6.56 -4.83 2.90
C ARG A 42 8.03 -5.23 2.71
N LEU A 43 8.32 -6.08 1.74
CA LEU A 43 9.69 -6.45 1.37
C LEU A 43 10.52 -5.24 0.96
N ARG A 44 9.95 -4.34 0.16
CA ARG A 44 10.65 -3.11 -0.25
C ARG A 44 10.95 -2.17 0.91
N LEU A 45 10.11 -2.11 1.94
CA LEU A 45 10.43 -1.35 3.14
C LEU A 45 11.58 -2.01 3.91
N LEU A 46 11.52 -3.33 4.09
CA LEU A 46 12.59 -4.07 4.74
C LEU A 46 13.93 -3.83 4.02
N TYR A 47 13.95 -3.91 2.69
CA TYR A 47 15.15 -3.64 1.90
C TYR A 47 15.66 -2.22 2.11
N ARG A 48 14.79 -1.21 2.18
CA ARG A 48 15.20 0.17 2.51
C ARG A 48 15.79 0.31 3.91
N PHE A 49 15.28 -0.46 4.87
CA PHE A 49 15.85 -0.50 6.22
C PHE A 49 17.23 -1.18 6.22
N LEU A 50 17.38 -2.34 5.59
CA LEU A 50 18.66 -3.06 5.52
C LEU A 50 19.72 -2.21 4.81
N ASP A 51 19.36 -1.53 3.73
CA ASP A 51 20.22 -0.60 3.01
C ASP A 51 20.57 0.67 3.80
N PHE A 52 19.72 1.07 4.77
CA PHE A 52 20.06 2.11 5.73
C PHE A 52 21.01 1.58 6.81
N ALA A 53 20.74 0.40 7.35
CA ALA A 53 21.52 -0.20 8.43
C ALA A 53 22.93 -0.61 7.99
N SER A 54 23.10 -1.01 6.72
CA SER A 54 24.39 -1.42 6.16
C SER A 54 25.08 -0.33 5.34
N GLU A 55 24.73 0.94 5.53
CA GLU A 55 25.35 2.06 4.81
C GLU A 55 25.41 1.84 3.29
N LYS A 56 24.30 1.39 2.70
CA LYS A 56 24.13 1.08 1.26
C LYS A 56 24.79 -0.20 0.75
N GLN A 57 25.44 -0.99 1.59
CA GLN A 57 26.02 -2.28 1.17
C GLN A 57 24.96 -3.33 0.78
N PHE A 58 23.69 -3.16 1.21
CA PHE A 58 22.61 -4.07 0.78
C PHE A 58 22.21 -3.86 -0.69
N TYR A 59 22.38 -2.66 -1.26
CA TYR A 59 21.93 -2.30 -2.62
C TYR A 59 20.42 -2.55 -2.85
N ALA A 60 19.56 -1.97 -2.00
CA ALA A 60 18.10 -2.17 -2.05
C ALA A 60 17.48 -1.92 -3.44
N ASN A 61 17.96 -0.91 -4.17
CA ASN A 61 17.41 -0.58 -5.49
C ASN A 61 17.66 -1.70 -6.51
N LYS A 62 18.86 -2.29 -6.50
CA LYS A 62 19.21 -3.41 -7.39
C LYS A 62 18.40 -4.65 -7.04
N LYS A 63 18.36 -5.02 -5.74
CA LYS A 63 17.64 -6.20 -5.24
C LYS A 63 16.11 -6.07 -5.38
N GLY A 64 15.58 -4.86 -5.30
CA GLY A 64 14.14 -4.58 -5.41
C GLY A 64 13.64 -4.27 -6.82
N LYS A 65 14.50 -4.27 -7.85
CA LYS A 65 14.13 -3.82 -9.20
C LYS A 65 12.96 -4.62 -9.78
N LEU A 66 13.06 -5.95 -9.78
CA LEU A 66 11.99 -6.81 -10.31
C LEU A 66 10.70 -6.71 -9.49
N LEU A 67 10.80 -6.60 -8.15
CA LEU A 67 9.62 -6.32 -7.30
C LEU A 67 8.94 -5.01 -7.70
N VAL A 68 9.70 -3.96 -8.02
CA VAL A 68 9.15 -2.68 -8.50
C VAL A 68 8.46 -2.84 -9.85
N GLU A 69 9.02 -3.63 -10.76
CA GLU A 69 8.41 -3.88 -12.08
C GLU A 69 7.09 -4.64 -11.96
N VAL A 70 7.05 -5.72 -11.16
CA VAL A 70 5.83 -6.47 -10.85
C VAL A 70 4.80 -5.58 -10.14
N PHE A 71 5.24 -4.75 -9.19
CA PHE A 71 4.33 -3.82 -8.51
C PHE A 71 3.72 -2.80 -9.47
N LYS A 72 4.52 -2.27 -10.39
CA LYS A 72 4.06 -1.27 -11.36
C LYS A 72 3.11 -1.87 -12.39
N SER A 73 3.35 -3.10 -12.85
CA SER A 73 2.46 -3.75 -13.82
C SER A 73 1.05 -3.96 -13.27
N ALA A 74 0.93 -4.30 -11.97
CA ALA A 74 -0.37 -4.49 -11.30
C ALA A 74 -1.07 -3.17 -10.94
N GLY A 75 -0.39 -2.02 -11.04
CA GLY A 75 -0.90 -0.72 -10.59
C GLY A 75 -2.19 -0.30 -11.29
N PRO A 76 -2.19 -0.16 -12.63
CA PRO A 76 -3.35 0.30 -13.38
C PRO A 76 -4.59 -0.59 -13.17
N LEU A 77 -4.43 -1.91 -13.21
CA LEU A 77 -5.53 -2.86 -12.98
C LEU A 77 -6.08 -2.73 -11.56
N ARG A 78 -5.20 -2.68 -10.55
CA ARG A 78 -5.63 -2.52 -9.16
C ARG A 78 -6.37 -1.21 -8.93
N ASP A 79 -5.96 -0.14 -9.59
CA ASP A 79 -6.65 1.15 -9.47
C ASP A 79 -8.07 1.07 -10.04
N VAL A 80 -8.30 0.39 -11.18
CA VAL A 80 -9.65 0.20 -11.73
C VAL A 80 -10.50 -0.68 -10.82
N GLN A 81 -9.94 -1.78 -10.31
CA GLN A 81 -10.60 -2.64 -9.33
C GLN A 81 -11.04 -1.89 -8.07
N ILE A 82 -10.25 -0.94 -7.58
CA ILE A 82 -10.64 -0.08 -6.45
C ILE A 82 -11.80 0.83 -6.84
N GLN A 83 -11.76 1.44 -8.03
CA GLN A 83 -12.83 2.32 -8.51
C GLN A 83 -14.17 1.59 -8.67
N LEU A 84 -14.18 0.37 -9.23
CA LEU A 84 -15.37 -0.47 -9.31
C LEU A 84 -15.96 -0.76 -7.93
N SER A 85 -15.11 -1.00 -6.92
CA SER A 85 -15.57 -1.20 -5.55
C SER A 85 -16.10 0.07 -4.89
N ILE A 86 -15.54 1.24 -5.21
CA ILE A 86 -16.10 2.52 -4.75
C ILE A 86 -17.45 2.75 -5.42
N LEU A 87 -17.57 2.49 -6.72
CA LEU A 87 -18.82 2.66 -7.46
C LEU A 87 -19.93 1.75 -6.92
N GLY A 88 -19.61 0.49 -6.59
CA GLY A 88 -20.56 -0.41 -5.94
C GLY A 88 -21.07 0.13 -4.61
N LYS A 89 -20.18 0.64 -3.75
CA LYS A 89 -20.57 1.26 -2.47
C LYS A 89 -21.40 2.53 -2.67
N LEU A 90 -21.10 3.33 -3.70
CA LEU A 90 -21.88 4.53 -4.00
C LEU A 90 -23.31 4.19 -4.44
N LYS A 91 -23.48 3.09 -5.19
CA LYS A 91 -24.80 2.59 -5.56
C LYS A 91 -25.61 2.22 -4.32
N GLU A 92 -24.99 1.56 -3.35
CA GLU A 92 -25.60 1.21 -2.06
C GLU A 92 -25.92 2.47 -1.23
N ASP A 93 -24.97 3.39 -1.07
CA ASP A 93 -25.09 4.57 -0.22
C ASP A 93 -26.12 5.60 -0.75
N LEU A 94 -26.20 5.76 -2.08
CA LEU A 94 -27.02 6.79 -2.72
C LEU A 94 -28.33 6.25 -3.32
N ASN A 95 -28.47 4.91 -3.42
CA ASN A 95 -29.55 4.26 -4.15
C ASN A 95 -29.69 4.79 -5.61
N VAL A 96 -28.55 5.10 -6.25
CA VAL A 96 -28.45 5.60 -7.63
C VAL A 96 -27.49 4.71 -8.40
N ASP A 97 -27.90 4.27 -9.59
CA ASP A 97 -27.03 3.51 -10.49
C ASP A 97 -26.29 4.43 -11.48
N TYR A 98 -25.14 3.96 -11.95
CA TYR A 98 -24.29 4.65 -12.93
C TYR A 98 -23.88 3.67 -14.04
N PRO A 99 -24.83 3.18 -14.86
CA PRO A 99 -24.59 2.07 -15.77
C PRO A 99 -23.51 2.37 -16.82
N GLU A 100 -23.46 3.61 -17.35
CA GLU A 100 -22.45 4.00 -18.34
C GLU A 100 -21.05 4.05 -17.73
N LEU A 101 -20.91 4.63 -16.53
CA LEU A 101 -19.63 4.66 -15.81
C LEU A 101 -19.19 3.25 -15.42
N ASN A 102 -20.12 2.40 -14.96
CA ASN A 102 -19.85 1.01 -14.63
C ASN A 102 -19.35 0.24 -15.86
N SER A 103 -20.04 0.36 -16.99
CA SER A 103 -19.63 -0.25 -18.27
C SER A 103 -18.24 0.23 -18.70
N PHE A 104 -17.98 1.54 -18.62
CA PHE A 104 -16.67 2.11 -18.90
C PHE A 104 -15.57 1.51 -18.01
N LEU A 105 -15.78 1.44 -16.68
CA LEU A 105 -14.80 0.87 -15.76
C LEU A 105 -14.57 -0.62 -15.98
N ASN A 106 -15.62 -1.40 -16.25
CA ASN A 106 -15.50 -2.82 -16.60
C ASN A 106 -14.69 -3.02 -17.89
N SER A 107 -14.89 -2.19 -18.91
CA SER A 107 -14.08 -2.26 -20.14
C SER A 107 -12.60 -1.94 -19.86
N LYS A 108 -12.31 -0.97 -18.99
CA LYS A 108 -10.95 -0.64 -18.56
C LYS A 108 -10.33 -1.75 -17.71
N GLU A 109 -11.12 -2.44 -16.89
CA GLU A 109 -10.67 -3.61 -16.13
C GLU A 109 -10.28 -4.75 -17.08
N ASN A 110 -11.15 -5.12 -18.01
CA ASN A 110 -10.88 -6.16 -19.01
C ASN A 110 -9.61 -5.86 -19.81
N SER A 111 -9.46 -4.63 -20.32
CA SER A 111 -8.23 -4.21 -21.01
C SER A 111 -7.01 -4.24 -20.08
N GLY A 112 -7.20 -3.89 -18.81
CA GLY A 112 -6.17 -3.95 -17.78
C GLY A 112 -5.71 -5.37 -17.47
N ILE A 113 -6.65 -6.33 -17.42
CA ILE A 113 -6.38 -7.76 -17.25
C ILE A 113 -5.50 -8.26 -18.40
N GLU A 114 -5.90 -8.02 -19.65
CA GLU A 114 -5.12 -8.48 -20.81
C GLU A 114 -3.68 -7.93 -20.81
N LYS A 115 -3.52 -6.62 -20.53
CA LYS A 115 -2.19 -5.99 -20.41
C LYS A 115 -1.39 -6.56 -19.26
N PHE A 116 -2.05 -6.83 -18.12
CA PHE A 116 -1.42 -7.37 -16.94
C PHE A 116 -0.92 -8.81 -17.16
N LYS A 117 -1.77 -9.69 -17.73
CA LYS A 117 -1.41 -11.07 -18.11
C LYS A 117 -0.28 -11.09 -19.13
N LYS A 118 -0.37 -10.26 -20.18
CA LYS A 118 0.71 -10.12 -21.18
C LYS A 118 2.02 -9.64 -20.56
N LYS A 119 1.97 -8.78 -19.54
CA LYS A 119 3.19 -8.38 -18.82
C LYS A 119 3.71 -9.54 -17.94
N GLY A 120 2.80 -10.31 -17.35
CA GLY A 120 3.07 -11.54 -16.61
C GLY A 120 3.96 -12.52 -17.36
N SER A 121 3.64 -12.79 -18.64
CA SER A 121 4.43 -13.70 -19.47
C SER A 121 5.84 -13.21 -19.80
N THR A 122 6.15 -11.94 -19.53
CA THR A 122 7.54 -11.42 -19.65
C THR A 122 8.38 -11.64 -18.41
N PHE A 123 7.77 -12.02 -17.29
CA PHE A 123 8.50 -12.31 -16.07
C PHE A 123 8.91 -13.78 -16.06
N ASP A 124 10.21 -14.01 -15.94
CA ASP A 124 10.77 -15.34 -15.80
C ASP A 124 10.53 -15.85 -14.37
N LEU A 125 9.76 -16.93 -14.23
CA LEU A 125 9.46 -17.58 -12.94
C LEU A 125 10.74 -18.04 -12.22
N ILE A 126 11.78 -18.39 -12.96
CA ILE A 126 13.09 -18.76 -12.40
C ILE A 126 13.74 -17.50 -11.81
N GLN A 127 13.75 -16.38 -12.54
CA GLN A 127 14.23 -15.10 -12.00
C GLN A 127 13.43 -14.65 -10.78
N ILE A 128 12.13 -14.93 -10.73
CA ILE A 128 11.26 -14.61 -9.59
C ILE A 128 11.59 -15.47 -8.37
N LYS A 129 11.89 -16.76 -8.56
CA LYS A 129 12.37 -17.62 -7.47
C LYS A 129 13.75 -17.18 -6.96
N TYR A 130 14.64 -16.75 -7.86
CA TYR A 130 15.97 -16.23 -7.50
C TYR A 130 15.96 -14.80 -6.93
N LEU A 131 14.89 -14.04 -7.18
CA LEU A 131 14.63 -12.69 -6.64
C LEU A 131 14.68 -12.64 -5.11
N PHE A 132 14.59 -13.80 -4.45
CA PHE A 132 14.64 -13.95 -3.00
C PHE A 132 15.79 -14.82 -2.52
N ASN A 133 16.75 -15.15 -3.40
CA ASN A 133 18.02 -15.76 -2.99
C ASN A 133 18.96 -14.76 -2.29
N PHE A 134 18.40 -13.66 -1.79
CA PHE A 134 19.08 -12.68 -0.94
C PHE A 134 19.02 -13.06 0.54
N SER A 135 18.57 -14.28 0.87
CA SER A 135 18.69 -14.83 2.22
C SER A 135 20.12 -14.69 2.74
N GLU A 136 21.12 -15.00 1.90
CA GLU A 136 22.53 -14.81 2.23
C GLU A 136 22.89 -13.34 2.49
N ALA A 137 22.40 -12.40 1.68
CA ALA A 137 22.67 -10.97 1.87
C ALA A 137 22.00 -10.40 3.13
N ILE A 138 20.78 -10.87 3.45
CA ILE A 138 20.07 -10.52 4.68
C ILE A 138 20.80 -11.13 5.89
N MET A 139 21.19 -12.41 5.79
CA MET A 139 21.96 -13.10 6.82
C MET A 139 23.31 -12.43 7.06
N LYS A 140 24.02 -12.02 6.01
CA LYS A 140 25.27 -11.29 6.10
C LYS A 140 25.11 -10.02 6.95
N ILE A 141 24.11 -9.18 6.64
CA ILE A 141 23.83 -7.97 7.43
C ILE A 141 23.45 -8.33 8.87
N ILE A 142 22.64 -9.38 9.05
CA ILE A 142 22.22 -9.82 10.36
C ILE A 142 23.40 -10.31 11.20
N ILE A 143 24.40 -10.95 10.61
CA ILE A 143 25.59 -11.45 11.31
C ILE A 143 26.55 -10.28 11.59
N GLU A 144 26.90 -9.50 10.57
CA GLU A 144 27.93 -8.47 10.62
C GLU A 144 27.56 -7.26 11.49
N PHE A 145 26.26 -6.92 11.60
CA PHE A 145 25.84 -5.73 12.34
C PHE A 145 25.34 -6.09 13.73
N THR A 146 26.19 -5.87 14.75
CA THR A 146 25.90 -6.12 16.17
C THR A 146 24.78 -5.22 16.70
N ASP A 147 24.78 -3.94 16.31
CA ASP A 147 23.85 -2.92 16.83
C ASP A 147 22.53 -2.80 16.06
N LEU A 148 22.18 -3.83 15.27
CA LEU A 148 21.00 -3.80 14.40
C LEU A 148 19.69 -3.48 15.15
N GLN A 149 19.58 -3.89 16.41
CA GLN A 149 18.44 -3.57 17.28
C GLN A 149 18.33 -2.06 17.52
N VAL A 150 19.42 -1.43 17.97
CA VAL A 150 19.48 0.01 18.26
C VAL A 150 19.23 0.80 16.96
N THR A 151 19.84 0.39 15.86
CA THR A 151 19.64 0.99 14.53
C THR A 151 18.17 0.90 14.07
N PHE A 152 17.51 -0.24 14.30
CA PHE A 152 16.09 -0.42 13.97
C PHE A 152 15.18 0.46 14.82
N ASP A 153 15.40 0.50 16.13
CA ASP A 153 14.60 1.34 17.04
C ASP A 153 14.78 2.83 16.72
N ASN A 154 16.01 3.28 16.43
CA ASN A 154 16.28 4.64 15.95
C ASN A 154 15.59 4.94 14.61
N TYR A 155 15.55 3.96 13.69
CA TYR A 155 14.85 4.10 12.41
C TYR A 155 13.34 4.31 12.61
N ILE A 156 12.72 3.56 13.53
CA ILE A 156 11.31 3.74 13.92
C ILE A 156 11.09 5.12 14.53
N LEU A 157 11.91 5.53 15.51
CA LEU A 157 11.78 6.81 16.19
C LEU A 157 11.88 7.99 15.22
N ASN A 158 12.82 7.93 14.27
CA ASN A 158 12.96 8.96 13.23
C ASN A 158 11.70 9.07 12.35
N ARG A 159 11.10 7.94 11.95
CA ARG A 159 9.85 7.92 11.17
C ARG A 159 8.68 8.48 11.97
N LEU A 160 8.56 8.09 13.24
CA LEU A 160 7.54 8.59 14.15
C LEU A 160 7.66 10.11 14.34
N ASN A 161 8.88 10.62 14.52
CA ASN A 161 9.13 12.05 14.67
C ASN A 161 8.75 12.84 13.41
N ILE A 162 8.99 12.31 12.21
CA ILE A 162 8.55 12.92 10.95
C ILE A 162 7.02 12.99 10.88
N ILE A 163 6.33 11.94 11.31
CA ILE A 163 4.85 11.91 11.38
C ILE A 163 4.35 12.95 12.39
N LYS A 164 4.89 12.95 13.62
CA LYS A 164 4.57 13.95 14.67
C LYS A 164 4.76 15.38 14.15
N LYS A 165 5.91 15.68 13.54
CA LYS A 165 6.19 17.01 12.93
C LYS A 165 5.20 17.37 11.82
N THR A 166 4.77 16.40 11.02
CA THR A 166 3.77 16.63 9.97
C THR A 166 2.40 16.95 10.56
N LEU A 167 2.01 16.24 11.63
CA LEU A 167 0.72 16.39 12.31
C LEU A 167 0.60 17.65 13.18
N LYS A 168 1.73 18.32 13.48
CA LYS A 168 1.75 19.64 14.14
C LYS A 168 1.44 20.79 13.18
N LYS A 169 1.44 20.55 11.86
CA LYS A 169 1.12 21.57 10.87
C LYS A 169 -0.39 21.85 10.85
N PRO A 170 -0.82 23.07 10.45
CA PRO A 170 -2.22 23.33 10.16
C PRO A 170 -2.77 22.33 9.14
N LYS A 171 -4.02 21.90 9.33
CA LYS A 171 -4.69 20.86 8.52
C LYS A 171 -4.58 21.11 7.01
N GLN A 172 -4.72 22.36 6.57
CA GLN A 172 -4.66 22.76 5.16
C GLN A 172 -3.25 22.62 4.55
N LYS A 173 -2.20 22.55 5.38
CA LYS A 173 -0.79 22.41 4.96
C LYS A 173 -0.30 20.95 5.01
N ILE A 174 -1.17 20.00 5.35
CA ILE A 174 -0.81 18.58 5.42
C ILE A 174 -1.04 17.91 4.07
N ASP A 175 0.02 17.35 3.52
CA ASP A 175 -0.05 16.35 2.45
C ASP A 175 -0.47 15.00 3.04
N PHE A 176 -1.78 14.73 3.01
CA PHE A 176 -2.37 13.51 3.58
C PHE A 176 -1.95 12.24 2.83
N HIS A 177 -1.68 12.32 1.52
CA HIS A 177 -1.13 11.19 0.75
C HIS A 177 0.26 10.81 1.24
N ARG A 178 1.14 11.79 1.43
CA ARG A 178 2.49 11.55 1.96
C ARG A 178 2.46 11.10 3.41
N LEU A 179 1.57 11.66 4.23
CA LEU A 179 1.34 11.21 5.61
C LEU A 179 0.89 9.75 5.65
N ARG A 180 -0.08 9.36 4.81
CA ARG A 180 -0.54 7.97 4.65
C ARG A 180 0.59 7.01 4.32
N LYS A 181 1.46 7.36 3.36
CA LYS A 181 2.63 6.53 3.00
C LYS A 181 3.55 6.33 4.21
N ARG A 182 3.81 7.39 4.99
CA ARG A 182 4.65 7.31 6.20
C ARG A 182 4.03 6.47 7.30
N ILE A 183 2.72 6.59 7.53
CA ILE A 183 2.00 5.75 8.49
C ILE A 183 2.05 4.29 8.06
N LYS A 184 1.85 3.98 6.77
CA LYS A 184 2.00 2.60 6.25
C LYS A 184 3.42 2.05 6.44
N ASP A 185 4.44 2.84 6.16
CA ASP A 185 5.81 2.43 6.43
C ASP A 185 6.01 2.14 7.93
N LEU A 186 5.47 2.97 8.83
CA LEU A 186 5.58 2.75 10.27
C LEU A 186 4.83 1.48 10.74
N ILE A 187 3.62 1.22 10.22
CA ILE A 187 2.87 -0.03 10.48
C ILE A 187 3.75 -1.24 10.15
N TYR A 188 4.35 -1.27 8.96
CA TYR A 188 5.18 -2.40 8.53
C TYR A 188 6.45 -2.55 9.37
N LEU A 189 7.05 -1.47 9.88
CA LEU A 189 8.16 -1.56 10.84
C LEU A 189 7.71 -2.18 12.17
N TYR A 190 6.56 -1.80 12.68
CA TYR A 190 6.01 -2.43 13.89
C TYR A 190 5.60 -3.89 13.65
N GLU A 191 5.13 -4.24 12.45
CA GLU A 191 4.90 -5.65 12.08
C GLU A 191 6.20 -6.47 12.14
N ILE A 192 7.33 -5.92 11.67
CA ILE A 192 8.66 -6.56 11.83
C ILE A 192 9.04 -6.67 13.32
N LYS A 193 8.75 -5.67 14.16
CA LYS A 193 9.07 -5.74 15.60
C LYS A 193 8.21 -6.77 16.35
N ASN A 194 7.03 -7.10 15.82
CA ASN A 194 6.02 -7.90 16.50
C ASN A 194 5.82 -9.29 15.86
N THR A 195 6.75 -9.77 15.03
CA THR A 195 6.61 -11.04 14.26
C THR A 195 6.41 -12.30 15.11
N ASN A 196 6.48 -12.23 16.46
CA ASN A 196 6.42 -13.42 17.31
C ASN A 196 5.76 -13.30 18.69
N LEU A 197 4.95 -12.28 18.97
CA LEU A 197 4.25 -12.21 20.25
C LEU A 197 2.82 -11.70 20.06
N GLY A 198 1.83 -12.56 20.32
CA GLY A 198 0.41 -12.22 20.43
C GLY A 198 0.08 -11.24 21.58
N LYS A 199 1.05 -10.47 22.05
CA LYS A 199 0.97 -9.54 23.18
C LYS A 199 1.92 -8.36 22.90
N TYR A 200 1.47 -7.39 22.09
CA TYR A 200 1.76 -5.94 22.15
C TYR A 200 0.99 -5.29 20.98
N LYS A 201 -0.29 -4.98 21.23
CA LYS A 201 -1.28 -4.47 20.26
C LYS A 201 -1.22 -2.95 20.06
N GLU A 202 -0.84 -2.22 21.11
CA GLU A 202 -0.59 -0.78 21.09
C GLU A 202 0.91 -0.54 20.87
N PRO A 203 1.38 0.26 19.89
CA PRO A 203 0.68 1.28 19.08
C PRO A 203 0.21 0.81 17.68
N LEU A 204 0.36 -0.48 17.35
CA LEU A 204 0.18 -0.99 15.99
C LEU A 204 -1.28 -0.93 15.52
N ASP A 205 -2.23 -1.29 16.38
CA ASP A 205 -3.66 -1.33 16.02
C ASP A 205 -4.21 0.07 15.71
N LEU A 206 -3.81 1.07 16.48
CA LEU A 206 -4.19 2.46 16.20
C LEU A 206 -3.51 3.00 14.94
N LEU A 207 -2.23 2.68 14.68
CA LEU A 207 -1.59 3.02 13.40
C LEU A 207 -2.31 2.36 12.23
N LYS A 208 -2.74 1.10 12.37
CA LYS A 208 -3.56 0.40 11.36
C LYS A 208 -4.90 1.10 11.15
N LEU A 209 -5.56 1.55 12.20
CA LEU A 209 -6.80 2.32 12.13
C LEU A 209 -6.60 3.64 11.36
N LEU A 210 -5.62 4.45 11.76
CA LEU A 210 -5.25 5.71 11.07
C LEU A 210 -4.89 5.45 9.60
N GLY A 211 -4.10 4.41 9.34
CA GLY A 211 -3.70 4.00 8.00
C GLY A 211 -4.85 3.48 7.14
N LYS A 212 -5.89 2.89 7.75
CA LYS A 212 -7.14 2.47 7.08
C LYS A 212 -7.97 3.70 6.72
N THR A 213 -8.17 4.63 7.65
CA THR A 213 -8.93 5.87 7.42
C THR A 213 -8.32 6.69 6.29
N LEU A 214 -7.01 6.95 6.32
CA LEU A 214 -6.33 7.62 5.20
C LEU A 214 -6.29 6.77 3.93
N GLY A 215 -6.35 5.45 4.06
CA GLY A 215 -6.55 4.50 2.96
C GLY A 215 -7.80 4.82 2.16
N VAL A 216 -8.94 4.81 2.83
CA VAL A 216 -10.25 5.10 2.22
C VAL A 216 -10.29 6.52 1.67
N TRP A 217 -9.77 7.50 2.42
CA TRP A 217 -9.71 8.89 1.95
C TRP A 217 -8.96 9.01 0.62
N HIS A 218 -7.79 8.37 0.50
CA HIS A 218 -6.98 8.43 -0.73
C HIS A 218 -7.64 7.70 -1.90
N ASP A 219 -8.30 6.56 -1.64
CA ASP A 219 -9.01 5.83 -2.68
C ASP A 219 -10.15 6.69 -3.27
N ILE A 220 -10.86 7.46 -2.43
CA ILE A 220 -11.89 8.44 -2.86
C ILE A 220 -11.26 9.64 -3.58
N GLU A 221 -10.12 10.15 -3.11
CA GLU A 221 -9.38 11.24 -3.76
C GLU A 221 -9.00 10.86 -5.20
N VAL A 222 -8.35 9.71 -5.37
CA VAL A 222 -7.95 9.20 -6.70
C VAL A 222 -9.16 8.95 -7.60
N PHE A 223 -10.26 8.44 -7.04
CA PHE A 223 -11.49 8.26 -7.82
C PHE A 223 -12.09 9.61 -8.26
N SER A 224 -12.16 10.59 -7.35
CA SER A 224 -12.64 11.95 -7.64
C SER A 224 -11.83 12.59 -8.78
N ASP A 225 -10.51 12.46 -8.74
CA ASP A 225 -9.62 13.00 -9.77
C ASP A 225 -9.88 12.35 -11.14
N LYS A 226 -10.13 11.04 -11.16
CA LYS A 226 -10.46 10.31 -12.40
C LYS A 226 -11.82 10.70 -12.95
N LEU A 227 -12.85 10.87 -12.12
CA LEU A 227 -14.16 11.33 -12.56
C LEU A 227 -14.12 12.72 -13.20
N ASN A 228 -13.19 13.58 -12.74
CA ASN A 228 -13.02 14.91 -13.29
C ASN A 228 -12.19 14.95 -14.59
N ASN A 229 -11.60 13.81 -15.00
CA ASN A 229 -10.90 13.68 -16.28
C ASN A 229 -11.88 13.64 -17.46
N LYS A 230 -11.47 14.19 -18.62
CA LYS A 230 -12.27 14.28 -19.85
C LYS A 230 -12.78 12.94 -20.35
N GLU A 231 -12.05 11.84 -20.15
CA GLU A 231 -12.50 10.50 -20.56
C GLU A 231 -13.73 10.06 -19.77
N SER A 232 -13.70 10.16 -18.43
CA SER A 232 -14.78 9.69 -17.57
C SER A 232 -16.01 10.62 -17.59
N LYS A 233 -15.82 11.92 -17.80
CA LYS A 233 -16.93 12.90 -17.89
C LYS A 233 -17.97 12.56 -18.96
N LYS A 234 -17.58 11.87 -20.03
CA LYS A 234 -18.49 11.48 -21.13
C LYS A 234 -19.54 10.44 -20.71
N TYR A 235 -19.28 9.72 -19.62
CA TYR A 235 -20.10 8.60 -19.13
C TYR A 235 -20.91 8.98 -17.88
N LEU A 236 -21.02 10.28 -17.59
CA LEU A 236 -21.81 10.79 -16.48
C LEU A 236 -22.82 11.82 -16.99
N VAL A 237 -24.08 11.66 -16.57
CA VAL A 237 -25.11 12.71 -16.73
C VAL A 237 -24.75 13.90 -15.83
N PRO A 238 -24.81 15.16 -16.30
CA PRO A 238 -24.37 16.33 -15.52
C PRO A 238 -24.96 16.44 -14.12
N LYS A 239 -26.26 16.16 -13.95
CA LYS A 239 -26.94 16.17 -12.64
C LYS A 239 -26.40 15.10 -11.69
N ASN A 240 -26.15 13.89 -12.20
CA ASN A 240 -25.60 12.79 -11.42
C ASN A 240 -24.14 13.06 -11.04
N GLN A 241 -23.37 13.68 -11.94
CA GLN A 241 -22.00 14.10 -11.67
C GLN A 241 -21.92 15.12 -10.53
N PHE A 242 -22.82 16.12 -10.52
CA PHE A 242 -22.86 17.13 -9.47
C PHE A 242 -23.11 16.52 -8.08
N ASN A 243 -24.15 15.69 -7.97
CA ASN A 243 -24.49 15.01 -6.71
C ASN A 243 -23.37 14.09 -6.23
N LEU A 244 -22.75 13.35 -7.16
CA LEU A 244 -21.62 12.47 -6.86
C LEU A 244 -20.41 13.26 -6.34
N ASN A 245 -20.06 14.38 -6.98
CA ASN A 245 -18.95 15.22 -6.54
C ASN A 245 -19.17 15.81 -5.14
N ILE A 246 -20.41 16.23 -4.82
CA ILE A 246 -20.76 16.69 -3.47
C ILE A 246 -20.56 15.55 -2.46
N TYR A 247 -21.14 14.37 -2.73
CA TYR A 247 -21.02 13.22 -1.84
C TYR A 247 -19.55 12.84 -1.57
N LEU A 248 -18.74 12.72 -2.62
CA LEU A 248 -17.31 12.38 -2.48
C LEU A 248 -16.54 13.46 -1.71
N THR A 249 -16.92 14.73 -1.86
CA THR A 249 -16.32 15.85 -1.13
C THR A 249 -16.63 15.79 0.35
N GLU A 250 -17.90 15.61 0.71
CA GLU A 250 -18.33 15.49 2.10
C GLU A 250 -17.76 14.23 2.75
N ARG A 251 -17.72 13.11 2.04
CA ARG A 251 -17.11 11.87 2.53
C ARG A 251 -15.61 12.04 2.81
N LYS A 252 -14.87 12.74 1.93
CA LYS A 252 -13.45 13.05 2.18
C LYS A 252 -13.27 13.92 3.42
N LYS A 253 -14.09 14.96 3.60
CA LYS A 253 -14.04 15.81 4.80
C LYS A 253 -14.28 14.98 6.07
N ALA A 254 -15.34 14.17 6.08
CA ALA A 254 -15.69 13.30 7.20
C ALA A 254 -14.56 12.33 7.56
N LEU A 255 -13.89 11.73 6.58
CA LEU A 255 -12.75 10.83 6.82
C LEU A 255 -11.54 11.56 7.42
N ILE A 256 -11.32 12.82 7.07
CA ILE A 256 -10.26 13.61 7.70
C ILE A 256 -10.63 14.00 9.13
N GLU A 257 -11.87 14.38 9.41
CA GLU A 257 -12.31 14.61 10.79
C GLU A 257 -12.17 13.34 11.64
N GLU A 258 -12.60 12.20 11.09
CA GLU A 258 -12.43 10.90 11.73
C GLU A 258 -10.97 10.58 12.02
N PHE A 259 -10.07 10.86 11.07
CA PHE A 259 -8.64 10.71 11.28
C PHE A 259 -8.13 11.59 12.44
N TYR A 260 -8.58 12.84 12.57
CA TYR A 260 -8.17 13.69 13.69
C TYR A 260 -8.72 13.25 15.03
N ARG A 261 -9.96 12.73 15.06
CA ARG A 261 -10.55 12.10 16.25
C ARG A 261 -9.68 10.92 16.72
N GLN A 262 -9.42 9.97 15.84
CA GLN A 262 -8.54 8.80 16.11
C GLN A 262 -7.11 9.23 16.50
N LYS A 263 -6.58 10.31 15.90
CA LYS A 263 -5.23 10.82 16.19
C LYS A 263 -5.12 11.36 17.61
N SER A 264 -6.16 12.02 18.11
CA SER A 264 -6.15 12.65 19.44
C SER A 264 -5.92 11.65 20.58
N GLU A 265 -6.29 10.39 20.36
CA GLU A 265 -6.07 9.27 21.27
C GLU A 265 -4.60 8.79 21.34
N PHE A 266 -3.73 9.21 20.39
CA PHE A 266 -2.36 8.69 20.26
C PHE A 266 -1.23 9.69 20.55
N PHE A 267 -1.44 10.96 20.23
CA PHE A 267 -0.37 11.97 20.24
C PHE A 267 -0.51 13.03 21.33
N ASN A 268 -1.56 12.94 22.14
CA ASN A 268 -1.71 13.66 23.40
C ASN A 268 -1.25 12.73 24.52
#